data_AF-A0AA40MFH4-F1
#
_entry.id   AF-A0AA40MFH4-F1
#
_cell.length_a   1.000
_cell.length_b   1.000
_cell.length_c   1.000
_cell.angle_alpha   90.00
_cell.angle_beta   90.00
_cell.angle_gamma   90.00
#
_symmetry.space_group_name_H-M   'P 1'
#
loop_
_entity.id
_entity.type
_entity.pdbx_description
1 polymer ?
#
loop_
_entity_poly.entity_id
_entity_poly.type
_entity_poly.pdbx_seq_one_letter_code
_entity_poly.pdbx_strand_id
1 'polypeptide(L)'
;MQSHRGITQFRCVQTHTDISNQAEWHPDFARIRGHVANAIANQIEEAVRLGLFKPGDKLPTQQAIAISLGFHLNTIFAAYREVARRGLIKGFARRGTFVIECGAPTRS
;
A
#
# COMPACT_ATOMS: atom_id res chain seq x y z
N MET A 1 -16.68 43.47 -20.54
CA MET A 1 -15.23 43.26 -20.69
C MET A 1 -14.76 42.45 -19.48
N GLN A 2 -14.49 41.17 -19.67
CA GLN A 2 -14.06 40.23 -18.62
C GLN A 2 -12.57 40.38 -18.37
N SER A 3 -12.14 40.61 -17.12
CA SER A 3 -10.85 40.16 -16.60
C SER A 3 -10.61 40.69 -15.20
N HIS A 4 -10.88 39.87 -14.17
CA HIS A 4 -9.99 39.77 -13.02
C HIS A 4 -9.93 38.30 -12.63
N ARG A 5 -8.86 37.65 -13.08
CA ARG A 5 -8.48 36.28 -12.72
C ARG A 5 -7.99 36.27 -11.28
N GLY A 6 -8.19 35.14 -10.58
CA GLY A 6 -7.43 34.82 -9.38
C GLY A 6 -8.28 34.52 -8.15
N ILE A 7 -9.14 33.50 -8.24
CA ILE A 7 -9.73 32.88 -7.05
C ILE A 7 -9.02 31.56 -6.80
N THR A 8 -8.12 31.59 -5.82
CA THR A 8 -7.54 30.42 -5.17
C THR A 8 -8.67 29.59 -4.58
N GLN A 9 -9.07 28.54 -5.29
CA GLN A 9 -9.90 27.47 -4.74
C GLN A 9 -9.48 26.13 -5.35
N PHE A 10 -8.35 25.60 -4.87
CA PHE A 10 -8.19 24.13 -4.84
C PHE A 10 -9.06 23.62 -3.69
N ARG A 11 -10.37 23.58 -3.97
CA ARG A 11 -11.38 23.04 -3.07
C ARG A 11 -11.18 21.53 -3.02
N CYS A 12 -10.62 21.10 -1.90
CA CYS A 12 -10.84 19.80 -1.30
C CYS A 12 -12.31 19.38 -1.51
N VAL A 13 -12.53 18.23 -2.16
CA VAL A 13 -13.53 17.20 -1.79
C VAL A 13 -13.56 16.17 -2.90
N GLN A 14 -12.86 15.07 -2.67
CA GLN A 14 -13.36 13.74 -3.03
C GLN A 14 -12.80 12.71 -2.06
N THR A 15 -13.18 12.87 -0.80
CA THR A 15 -13.33 11.77 0.15
C THR A 15 -14.69 11.12 -0.12
N HIS A 16 -14.75 10.22 -1.11
CA HIS A 16 -15.83 9.24 -1.15
C HIS A 16 -15.25 7.89 -0.76
N THR A 17 -15.04 7.75 0.55
CA THR A 17 -14.79 6.47 1.20
C THR A 17 -16.12 5.75 1.30
N ASP A 18 -16.33 4.71 0.49
CA ASP A 18 -17.01 3.48 0.93
C ASP A 18 -16.86 2.36 -0.12
N ILE A 19 -16.15 1.29 0.24
CA ILE A 19 -16.66 -0.09 0.19
C ILE A 19 -15.86 -0.95 1.18
N SER A 20 -16.23 -0.83 2.45
CA SER A 20 -16.30 -1.94 3.42
C SER A 20 -15.12 -2.92 3.51
N ASN A 21 -14.25 -2.68 4.51
CA ASN A 21 -13.61 -3.67 5.43
C ASN A 21 -12.82 -4.82 4.73
N GLN A 22 -11.50 -4.94 4.85
CA GLN A 22 -10.80 -5.37 6.08
C GLN A 22 -9.26 -5.13 5.95
N ALA A 23 -8.63 -4.63 7.02
CA ALA A 23 -7.23 -4.22 7.18
C ALA A 23 -6.90 -2.82 6.61
N GLU A 24 -7.41 -1.79 7.30
CA GLU A 24 -7.27 -0.36 6.98
C GLU A 24 -5.84 0.14 7.24
N TRP A 25 -4.90 -0.32 6.41
CA TRP A 25 -3.60 0.32 6.27
C TRP A 25 -3.51 0.93 4.88
N HIS A 26 -3.32 2.25 4.85
CA HIS A 26 -3.26 3.02 3.63
C HIS A 26 -1.87 3.64 3.49
N PRO A 27 -1.10 3.28 2.45
CA PRO A 27 0.15 3.96 2.15
C PRO A 27 -0.14 5.42 1.80
N ASP A 28 0.71 6.32 2.26
CA ASP A 28 0.62 7.75 1.97
C ASP A 28 1.06 8.04 0.53
N PHE A 29 0.14 8.64 -0.23
CA PHE A 29 0.33 9.03 -1.63
C PHE A 29 1.28 10.18 -1.82
N ALA A 30 1.25 11.15 -0.91
CA ALA A 30 2.00 12.38 -1.02
C ALA A 30 3.51 12.12 -0.89
N ARG A 31 3.88 11.03 -0.21
CA ARG A 31 5.26 10.53 -0.07
C ARG A 31 5.77 9.76 -1.28
N ILE A 32 4.94 9.42 -2.27
CA ILE A 32 5.38 8.67 -3.45
C ILE A 32 6.11 9.61 -4.41
N ARG A 33 7.44 9.49 -4.46
CA ARG A 33 8.33 10.21 -5.39
C ARG A 33 9.20 9.21 -6.16
N GLY A 34 9.40 9.42 -7.46
CA GLY A 34 10.20 8.54 -8.30
C GLY A 34 9.50 7.20 -8.61
N HIS A 35 10.20 6.07 -8.43
CA HIS A 35 9.66 4.74 -8.72
C HIS A 35 8.55 4.34 -7.75
N VAL A 36 7.30 4.43 -8.21
CA VAL A 36 6.08 4.17 -7.43
C VAL A 36 6.13 2.81 -6.71
N ALA A 37 6.58 1.76 -7.39
CA ALA A 37 6.68 0.43 -6.80
C ALA A 37 7.61 0.38 -5.57
N ASN A 38 8.75 1.05 -5.63
CA ASN A 38 9.71 1.11 -4.52
C ASN A 38 9.18 1.97 -3.37
N ALA A 39 8.52 3.09 -3.68
CA ALA A 39 7.92 3.93 -2.66
C ALA A 39 6.84 3.17 -1.87
N ILE A 40 5.97 2.42 -2.54
CA ILE A 40 4.96 1.57 -1.89
C ILE A 40 5.63 0.47 -1.07
N ALA A 41 6.65 -0.20 -1.62
CA ALA A 41 7.39 -1.23 -0.90
C ALA A 41 8.04 -0.71 0.40
N ASN A 42 8.65 0.48 0.34
CA ASN A 42 9.25 1.12 1.50
C ASN A 42 8.21 1.48 2.56
N GLN A 43 7.02 1.93 2.16
CA GLN A 43 5.93 2.20 3.10
C GLN A 43 5.41 0.94 3.77
N ILE A 44 5.27 -0.17 3.02
CA ILE A 44 4.90 -1.47 3.60
C ILE A 44 5.96 -1.91 4.62
N GLU A 45 7.24 -1.79 4.27
CA GLU A 45 8.34 -2.10 5.18
C GLU A 45 8.31 -1.23 6.44
N GLU A 46 8.09 0.08 6.30
CA GLU A 46 7.97 1.00 7.42
C GLU A 46 6.79 0.61 8.31
N ALA A 47 5.64 0.24 7.75
CA ALA A 47 4.48 -0.22 8.51
C ALA A 47 4.76 -1.50 9.31
N VAL A 48 5.42 -2.48 8.70
CA VAL A 48 5.86 -3.72 9.38
C VAL A 48 6.86 -3.38 10.48
N ARG A 49 7.82 -2.50 10.22
CA ARG A 49 8.86 -2.07 11.19
C ARG A 49 8.28 -1.29 12.36
N LEU A 50 7.27 -0.44 12.11
CA LEU A 50 6.51 0.29 13.12
C LEU A 50 5.60 -0.62 13.94
N GLY A 51 5.47 -1.90 13.58
CA GLY A 51 4.62 -2.87 14.28
C GLY A 51 3.13 -2.72 13.95
N LEU A 52 2.78 -2.00 12.89
CA LEU A 52 1.40 -1.93 12.38
C LEU A 52 0.94 -3.28 11.84
N PHE A 53 1.88 -4.08 11.32
CA PHE A 53 1.65 -5.48 10.97
C PHE A 53 2.68 -6.36 11.63
N LYS A 54 2.20 -7.37 12.37
CA LYS A 54 3.07 -8.35 13.01
C LYS A 54 3.30 -9.53 12.06
N PRO A 55 4.41 -10.27 12.21
CA PRO A 55 4.55 -11.56 11.56
C PRO A 55 3.33 -12.46 11.81
N GLY A 56 2.74 -12.97 10.74
CA GLY A 56 1.49 -13.75 10.78
C GLY A 56 0.22 -12.92 10.56
N ASP A 57 0.28 -11.58 10.59
CA ASP A 57 -0.86 -10.75 10.21
C ASP A 57 -1.12 -10.80 8.71
N LYS A 58 -2.40 -10.68 8.39
CA LYS A 58 -2.88 -10.64 7.01
C LYS A 58 -2.73 -9.22 6.47
N LEU A 59 -1.92 -9.08 5.41
CA LEU A 59 -1.88 -7.84 4.65
C LEU A 59 -3.18 -7.66 3.85
N PRO A 60 -3.59 -6.41 3.58
CA PRO A 60 -4.63 -6.14 2.62
C PRO A 60 -4.26 -6.74 1.24
N THR A 61 -5.28 -7.05 0.45
CA THR A 61 -5.07 -7.63 -0.87
C THR A 61 -4.44 -6.60 -1.82
N GLN A 62 -3.71 -7.08 -2.82
CA GLN A 62 -3.12 -6.22 -3.85
C GLN A 62 -4.17 -5.37 -4.56
N GLN A 63 -5.38 -5.91 -4.78
CA GLN A 63 -6.51 -5.15 -5.31
C GLN A 63 -6.99 -4.07 -4.35
N ALA A 64 -7.15 -4.36 -3.05
CA ALA A 64 -7.57 -3.37 -2.08
C ALA A 64 -6.57 -2.20 -2.01
N ILE A 65 -5.27 -2.52 -1.99
CA ILE A 65 -4.21 -1.51 -2.03
C ILE A 65 -4.26 -0.72 -3.36
N ALA A 66 -4.47 -1.37 -4.51
CA ALA A 66 -4.57 -0.67 -5.79
C ALA A 66 -5.76 0.28 -5.85
N ILE A 67 -6.92 -0.14 -5.37
CA ILE A 67 -8.17 0.65 -5.35
C ILE A 67 -8.01 1.83 -4.40
N SER A 68 -7.55 1.56 -3.17
CA SER A 68 -7.24 2.61 -2.20
C SER A 68 -6.24 3.60 -2.79
N LEU A 69 -5.26 3.07 -3.54
CA LEU A 69 -4.21 3.87 -4.11
C LEU A 69 -4.51 4.62 -5.41
N GLY A 70 -5.56 4.21 -6.14
CA GLY A 70 -5.78 4.67 -7.51
C GLY A 70 -4.62 4.34 -8.48
N PHE A 71 -3.70 3.43 -8.11
CA PHE A 71 -2.62 3.00 -9.00
C PHE A 71 -3.00 1.75 -9.79
N HIS A 72 -2.37 1.60 -10.95
CA HIS A 72 -2.52 0.40 -11.76
C HIS A 72 -2.03 -0.84 -11.01
N LEU A 73 -2.81 -1.93 -11.07
CA LEU A 73 -2.54 -3.19 -10.34
C LEU A 73 -1.13 -3.73 -10.65
N ASN A 74 -0.64 -3.53 -11.88
CA ASN A 74 0.71 -3.94 -12.28
C ASN A 74 1.82 -3.29 -11.43
N THR A 75 1.62 -2.04 -11.02
CA THR A 75 2.57 -1.31 -10.15
C THR A 75 2.53 -1.87 -8.73
N ILE A 76 1.34 -2.25 -8.24
CA ILE A 76 1.18 -2.90 -6.93
C ILE A 76 1.79 -4.31 -6.96
N PHE A 77 1.65 -5.04 -8.05
CA PHE A 77 2.34 -6.32 -8.24
C PHE A 77 3.86 -6.15 -8.16
N ALA A 78 4.41 -5.13 -8.83
CA ALA A 78 5.83 -4.84 -8.75
C ALA A 78 6.27 -4.48 -7.31
N ALA A 79 5.47 -3.69 -6.59
CA ALA A 79 5.73 -3.35 -5.19
C ALA A 79 5.70 -4.58 -4.28
N TYR A 80 4.65 -5.41 -4.34
CA TYR A 80 4.53 -6.63 -3.56
C TYR A 80 5.64 -7.62 -3.88
N ARG A 81 6.04 -7.73 -5.15
CA ARG A 81 7.17 -8.56 -5.53
C ARG A 81 8.46 -8.08 -4.87
N GLU A 82 8.67 -6.77 -4.77
CA GLU A 82 9.84 -6.21 -4.09
C GLU A 82 9.80 -6.44 -2.58
N VAL A 83 8.64 -6.27 -1.94
CA VAL A 83 8.45 -6.57 -0.50
C VAL A 83 8.64 -8.07 -0.22
N ALA A 84 8.13 -8.95 -1.09
CA ALA A 84 8.33 -10.39 -0.99
C ALA A 84 9.81 -10.76 -1.19
N ARG A 85 10.50 -10.11 -2.13
CA ARG A 85 11.95 -10.28 -2.36
C ARG A 85 12.78 -9.89 -1.13
N ARG A 86 12.31 -8.90 -0.37
CA ARG A 86 12.91 -8.49 0.91
C ARG A 86 12.60 -9.44 2.07
N GLY A 87 11.76 -10.45 1.85
CA GLY A 87 11.40 -11.43 2.88
C GLY A 87 10.48 -10.85 3.96
N LEU A 88 9.69 -9.83 3.63
CA LEU A 88 8.75 -9.20 4.56
C LEU A 88 7.34 -9.81 4.45
N ILE A 89 6.97 -10.36 3.30
CA ILE A 89 5.65 -10.94 3.04
C ILE A 89 5.74 -12.26 2.28
N LYS A 90 4.73 -13.12 2.47
CA LYS A 90 4.53 -14.34 1.71
C LYS A 90 3.10 -14.41 1.16
N GLY A 91 2.98 -14.52 -0.16
CA GLY A 91 1.71 -14.73 -0.83
C GLY A 91 1.28 -16.19 -0.75
N PHE A 92 0.09 -16.46 -0.23
CA PHE A 92 -0.56 -17.77 -0.31
C PHE A 92 -1.73 -17.69 -1.28
N ALA A 93 -1.66 -18.46 -2.37
CA ALA A 93 -2.60 -18.41 -3.50
C ALA A 93 -4.10 -18.51 -3.11
N ARG A 94 -4.42 -19.11 -1.96
CA ARG A 94 -5.80 -19.33 -1.49
C ARG A 94 -6.15 -18.66 -0.16
N ARG A 95 -5.19 -18.00 0.51
CA ARG A 95 -5.37 -17.42 1.86
C ARG A 95 -5.07 -15.91 1.93
N GLY A 96 -4.43 -15.35 0.90
CA GLY A 96 -4.03 -13.95 0.86
C GLY A 96 -2.52 -13.78 1.14
N THR A 97 -2.13 -12.54 1.39
CA THR A 97 -0.73 -12.20 1.68
C THR A 97 -0.56 -12.05 3.17
N PHE A 98 0.46 -12.69 3.74
CA PHE A 98 0.77 -12.62 5.16
C PHE A 98 2.15 -12.01 5.36
N VAL A 99 2.33 -11.21 6.41
CA VAL A 99 3.67 -10.77 6.86
C VAL A 99 4.40 -11.98 7.40
N ILE A 100 5.66 -12.13 7.01
CA ILE A 100 6.55 -13.13 7.58
C ILE A 100 7.59 -12.44 8.46
N GLU A 101 7.97 -13.10 9.55
CA GLU A 101 9.09 -12.62 10.36
C GLU A 101 10.34 -12.73 9.51
N CYS A 102 11.05 -11.61 9.37
CA CYS A 102 12.34 -11.59 8.70
C CYS A 102 13.33 -12.43 9.52
N GLY A 103 13.45 -13.73 9.19
CA GLY A 103 14.59 -14.55 9.60
C GLY A 103 14.33 -15.79 10.44
N ALA A 104 13.14 -16.40 10.43
CA ALA A 104 13.00 -17.77 10.94
C ALA A 104 12.79 -18.76 9.76
N PRO A 105 13.80 -19.56 9.35
CA PRO A 105 13.51 -20.71 8.51
C PRO A 105 12.53 -21.59 9.28
N THR A 106 11.36 -21.85 8.70
CA THR A 106 10.46 -22.89 9.18
C THR A 106 11.22 -24.22 9.08
N ARG A 107 11.90 -24.60 10.15
CA ARG A 107 12.53 -25.89 10.32
C ARG A 107 11.42 -26.84 10.77
N SER A 108 10.88 -27.60 9.82
CA SER A 108 10.10 -28.81 10.08
C SER A 108 11.03 -30.01 10.05
#